data_AF-A0AAW9QSZ0-F1
#
_entry.id   AF-A0AAW9QSZ0-F1
#
_cell.length_a   1.000
_cell.length_b   1.000
_cell.length_c   1.000
_cell.angle_alpha   90.00
_cell.angle_beta   90.00
_cell.angle_gamma   90.00
#
_symmetry.space_group_name_H-M   'P 1'
#
loop_
_entity.id
_entity.type
_entity.pdbx_description
1 polymer ?
#
loop_
_entity_poly.entity_id
_entity_poly.type
_entity_poly.pdbx_seq_one_letter_code
_entity_poly.pdbx_strand_id
1 'polypeptide(L)'
;MDGSSSMLGYVSDANSRYVQTLKLLDETLSLAGKTPVQYYRSGSPIARGDFRKAQLPAFYNGTNFPDVSVPIQNLVSPPSDRDSLLVIVTDLDQASGDVTLLTRKIKETYLNSQNPEFAIGILAIKSEFAGTVYVQGQQNLKTFPFPNEESNEEFRPFYVIFLGRPQDIITTIQDLKKREKDLFENSEIAIFSRNNLVQNTALLDRVVKEEPAKEKAISGKMFFSFNGAEVQAKDERSQFWKIPSTEKVTIQDSVPVEMSENTVPIDVNSIDLVKTIEVPNKFTKTFEDSTKVYKDDSALRRAIEIAGWNLDTESQNNPRELNFETTIRPDKFPEPGIYLFSIDIVARDLQEQPWWQEWNWKVGRDPENDGSKTNNLLPFLRGLKKITTDLMADNPPKIGRFCYAIEKN
;
A
#
# COMPACT_ATOMS: atom_id res chain seq x y z
N MET A 1 -4.42 22.33 -8.25
CA MET A 1 -5.87 22.30 -8.56
C MET A 1 -6.08 22.05 -10.03
N ASP A 2 -6.93 21.09 -10.35
CA ASP A 2 -7.61 21.05 -11.63
C ASP A 2 -8.49 22.29 -11.78
N GLY A 3 -8.38 22.99 -12.89
CA GLY A 3 -9.10 24.24 -13.16
C GLY A 3 -10.13 24.10 -14.27
N SER A 4 -10.36 22.87 -14.75
CA SER A 4 -11.25 22.58 -15.87
C SER A 4 -12.72 22.84 -15.54
N SER A 5 -13.53 22.97 -16.59
CA SER A 5 -14.97 23.19 -16.46
C SER A 5 -15.72 21.98 -15.90
N SER A 6 -15.14 20.77 -15.90
CA SER A 6 -15.77 19.58 -15.28
C SER A 6 -15.84 19.71 -13.76
N MET A 7 -14.90 20.46 -13.16
CA MET A 7 -14.88 20.76 -11.73
C MET A 7 -15.97 21.77 -11.30
N LEU A 8 -16.60 22.49 -12.25
CA LEU A 8 -17.55 23.58 -11.96
C LEU A 8 -18.75 23.12 -11.11
N GLY A 9 -19.23 21.89 -11.33
CA GLY A 9 -20.41 21.40 -10.62
C GLY A 9 -20.21 21.20 -9.12
N TYR A 10 -18.97 21.04 -8.65
CA TYR A 10 -18.69 20.85 -7.22
C TYR A 10 -18.77 22.12 -6.37
N VAL A 11 -18.80 23.29 -7.01
CA VAL A 11 -18.87 24.59 -6.34
C VAL A 11 -20.21 25.29 -6.53
N SER A 12 -21.23 24.55 -6.98
CA SER A 12 -22.60 25.03 -7.05
C SER A 12 -23.20 25.30 -5.67
N ASP A 13 -22.78 24.53 -4.66
CA ASP A 13 -23.10 24.74 -3.25
C ASP A 13 -21.82 25.17 -2.49
N ALA A 14 -21.91 26.29 -1.77
CA ALA A 14 -20.82 26.81 -0.94
C ALA A 14 -20.51 25.93 0.29
N ASN A 15 -21.42 25.02 0.63
CA ASN A 15 -21.28 24.05 1.71
C ASN A 15 -21.00 22.63 1.19
N SER A 16 -20.73 22.44 -0.10
CA SER A 16 -20.40 21.11 -0.61
C SER A 16 -19.17 20.53 0.09
N ARG A 17 -19.10 19.20 0.19
CA ARG A 17 -17.92 18.50 0.72
C ARG A 17 -16.65 18.86 -0.02
N TYR A 18 -16.74 19.12 -1.33
CA TYR A 18 -15.63 19.64 -2.12
C TYR A 18 -15.12 20.99 -1.58
N VAL A 19 -16.01 21.97 -1.42
CA VAL A 19 -15.62 23.31 -0.91
C VAL A 19 -15.06 23.22 0.50
N GLN A 20 -15.66 22.40 1.38
CA GLN A 20 -15.15 22.16 2.73
C GLN A 20 -13.77 21.50 2.71
N THR A 21 -13.54 20.52 1.83
CA THR A 21 -12.25 19.86 1.66
C THR A 21 -11.17 20.85 1.20
N LEU A 22 -11.47 21.76 0.27
CA LEU A 22 -10.51 22.77 -0.18
C LEU A 22 -10.09 23.74 0.93
N LYS A 23 -11.06 24.17 1.76
CA LYS A 23 -10.77 25.02 2.93
C LYS A 23 -9.87 24.27 3.89
N LEU A 24 -10.22 23.03 4.21
CA LEU A 24 -9.47 22.22 5.16
C LEU A 24 -8.06 21.88 4.67
N LEU A 25 -7.88 21.62 3.37
CA LEU A 25 -6.56 21.43 2.76
C LEU A 25 -5.71 22.71 2.86
N ASP A 26 -6.25 23.88 2.50
CA ASP A 26 -5.53 25.16 2.63
C ASP A 26 -5.11 25.40 4.07
N GLU A 27 -6.04 25.24 5.01
CA GLU A 27 -5.78 25.42 6.43
C GLU A 27 -4.74 24.43 6.93
N THR A 28 -4.90 23.13 6.68
CA THR A 28 -4.01 22.08 7.20
C THR A 28 -2.59 22.16 6.65
N LEU A 29 -2.44 22.52 5.37
CA LEU A 29 -1.13 22.63 4.73
C LEU A 29 -0.45 23.97 5.04
N SER A 30 -1.20 25.04 5.31
CA SER A 30 -0.64 26.38 5.58
C SER A 30 -0.35 26.69 7.06
N LEU A 31 -0.56 25.74 7.97
CA LEU A 31 -0.21 25.92 9.39
C LEU A 31 1.28 26.17 9.59
N ALA A 32 1.59 27.08 10.51
CA ALA A 32 2.96 27.45 10.86
C ALA A 32 3.79 26.20 11.24
N GLY A 33 4.87 25.95 10.50
CA GLY A 33 5.79 24.83 10.71
C GLY A 33 5.91 23.88 9.51
N LYS A 34 4.96 23.90 8.57
CA LYS A 34 5.10 23.22 7.27
C LYS A 34 5.66 24.24 6.25
N THR A 35 6.61 23.79 5.43
CA THR A 35 7.35 24.50 4.37
C THR A 35 6.43 25.41 3.52
N PRO A 36 6.90 26.53 2.92
CA PRO A 36 6.04 27.43 2.14
C PRO A 36 5.17 26.69 1.10
N VAL A 37 3.84 26.81 1.26
CA VAL A 37 2.86 26.22 0.34
C VAL A 37 2.83 27.01 -0.96
N GLN A 38 2.97 26.31 -2.07
CA GLN A 38 2.81 26.87 -3.42
C GLN A 38 1.49 26.40 -4.01
N TYR A 39 0.79 27.31 -4.69
CA TYR A 39 -0.53 27.03 -5.25
C TYR A 39 -0.47 27.06 -6.77
N TYR A 40 -1.19 26.13 -7.40
CA TYR A 40 -1.21 25.97 -8.85
C TYR A 40 -2.64 25.73 -9.36
N ARG A 41 -2.99 26.38 -10.46
CA ARG A 41 -4.19 26.09 -11.28
C ARG A 41 -3.75 25.53 -12.61
N SER A 42 -4.13 24.29 -12.89
CA SER A 42 -3.80 23.61 -14.15
C SER A 42 -2.30 23.67 -14.51
N GLY A 43 -1.43 23.49 -13.52
CA GLY A 43 0.04 23.53 -13.66
C GLY A 43 0.66 24.94 -13.66
N SER A 44 -0.16 26.00 -13.70
CA SER A 44 0.34 27.38 -13.63
C SER A 44 0.32 27.91 -12.19
N PRO A 45 1.39 28.54 -11.70
CA PRO A 45 1.44 29.07 -10.34
C PRO A 45 0.44 30.21 -10.15
N ILE A 46 -0.20 30.24 -8.98
CA ILE A 46 -1.17 31.28 -8.58
C ILE A 46 -0.93 31.73 -7.14
N ALA A 47 -1.42 32.91 -6.78
CA ALA A 47 -1.39 33.37 -5.40
C ALA A 47 -2.41 32.62 -4.54
N ARG A 48 -2.17 32.50 -3.22
CA ARG A 48 -3.12 31.90 -2.27
C ARG A 48 -4.52 32.54 -2.34
N GLY A 49 -4.58 33.87 -2.51
CA GLY A 49 -5.84 34.60 -2.65
C GLY A 49 -6.66 34.16 -3.87
N ASP A 50 -5.98 33.82 -4.97
CA ASP A 50 -6.62 33.27 -6.16
C ASP A 50 -6.98 31.79 -6.00
N PHE A 51 -6.17 31.02 -5.28
CA PHE A 51 -6.51 29.64 -4.93
C PHE A 51 -7.81 29.57 -4.12
N ARG A 52 -8.04 30.50 -3.18
CA ARG A 52 -9.29 30.54 -2.41
C ARG A 52 -10.53 30.73 -3.29
N LYS A 53 -10.38 31.30 -4.49
CA LYS A 53 -11.47 31.40 -5.47
C LYS A 53 -11.84 30.05 -6.08
N ALA A 54 -11.03 28.99 -5.92
CA ALA A 54 -11.37 27.62 -6.31
C ALA A 54 -12.61 27.07 -5.59
N GLN A 55 -13.11 27.77 -4.57
CA GLN A 55 -14.38 27.49 -3.90
C GLN A 55 -15.59 28.16 -4.58
N LEU A 56 -15.35 28.91 -5.67
CA LEU A 56 -16.35 29.72 -6.35
C LEU A 56 -16.45 29.32 -7.84
N PRO A 57 -17.65 29.41 -8.46
CA PRO A 57 -17.84 29.15 -9.88
C PRO A 57 -16.88 29.93 -10.81
N ALA A 58 -16.54 31.17 -10.42
CA ALA A 58 -15.69 32.07 -11.19
C ALA A 58 -14.28 31.53 -11.50
N PHE A 59 -13.83 30.51 -10.77
CA PHE A 59 -12.53 29.86 -10.98
C PHE A 59 -12.52 28.84 -12.14
N TYR A 60 -13.69 28.35 -12.55
CA TYR A 60 -13.85 27.26 -13.52
C TYR A 60 -14.64 27.65 -14.77
N ASN A 61 -15.34 28.79 -14.77
CA ASN A 61 -16.32 29.17 -15.80
C ASN A 61 -15.79 30.15 -16.88
N GLY A 62 -14.49 30.41 -16.92
CA GLY A 62 -13.89 31.30 -17.92
C GLY A 62 -14.00 32.80 -17.64
N THR A 63 -14.75 33.25 -16.62
CA THR A 63 -15.00 34.69 -16.39
C THR A 63 -13.78 35.43 -15.86
N ASN A 64 -13.23 35.00 -14.72
CA ASN A 64 -12.10 35.66 -14.06
C ASN A 64 -10.77 34.94 -14.29
N PHE A 65 -10.86 33.69 -14.71
CA PHE A 65 -9.72 32.86 -15.06
C PHE A 65 -9.99 32.25 -16.42
N PRO A 66 -9.02 32.22 -17.36
CA PRO A 66 -9.22 31.62 -18.66
C PRO A 66 -9.69 30.17 -18.55
N ASP A 67 -10.53 29.73 -19.48
CA ASP A 67 -10.86 28.32 -19.63
C ASP A 67 -9.59 27.52 -19.84
N VAL A 68 -9.43 26.46 -19.05
CA VAL A 68 -8.27 25.59 -19.10
C VAL A 68 -8.76 24.16 -19.27
N SER A 69 -8.34 23.53 -20.36
CA SER A 69 -8.45 22.08 -20.54
C SER A 69 -7.02 21.57 -20.67
N VAL A 70 -6.37 21.41 -19.53
CA VAL A 70 -5.01 20.87 -19.48
C VAL A 70 -5.11 19.40 -19.08
N PRO A 71 -4.53 18.47 -19.86
CA PRO A 71 -4.49 17.07 -19.47
C PRO A 71 -3.84 16.90 -18.09
N ILE A 72 -4.48 16.13 -17.21
CA ILE A 72 -4.12 16.05 -15.79
C ILE A 72 -2.67 15.60 -15.54
N GLN A 73 -2.08 14.86 -16.48
CA GLN A 73 -0.67 14.45 -16.45
C GLN A 73 0.28 15.65 -16.35
N ASN A 74 -0.13 16.83 -16.83
CA ASN A 74 0.68 18.04 -16.75
C ASN A 74 0.68 18.66 -15.35
N LEU A 75 -0.20 18.22 -14.45
CA LEU A 75 -0.18 18.60 -13.03
C LEU A 75 0.91 17.84 -12.26
N VAL A 76 1.44 16.75 -12.83
CA VAL A 76 2.53 15.97 -12.24
C VAL A 76 3.86 16.61 -12.65
N SER A 77 4.37 17.47 -11.79
CA SER A 77 5.69 18.09 -11.90
C SER A 77 6.75 17.27 -11.14
N PRO A 78 8.02 17.24 -11.57
CA PRO A 78 9.09 16.71 -10.74
C PRO A 78 9.10 17.37 -9.36
N PRO A 79 9.45 16.61 -8.29
CA PRO A 79 9.59 17.18 -6.96
C PRO A 79 10.65 18.29 -6.99
N SER A 80 10.29 19.48 -6.51
CA SER A 80 11.21 20.62 -6.44
C SER A 80 12.32 20.38 -5.41
N ASP A 81 12.03 19.58 -4.38
CA ASP A 81 12.96 19.02 -3.40
C ASP A 81 12.48 17.63 -2.94
N ARG A 82 13.34 16.86 -2.29
CA ARG A 82 13.03 15.49 -1.81
C ARG A 82 12.05 15.45 -0.62
N ASP A 83 11.67 16.59 -0.07
CA ASP A 83 10.79 16.73 1.10
C ASP A 83 9.43 17.37 0.72
N SER A 84 9.16 17.51 -0.58
CA SER A 84 7.95 18.15 -1.08
C SER A 84 6.80 17.14 -1.22
N LEU A 85 5.64 17.54 -0.71
CA LEU A 85 4.37 16.83 -0.91
C LEU A 85 3.57 17.57 -1.99
N LEU A 86 3.38 16.93 -3.14
CA LEU A 86 2.50 17.45 -4.20
C LEU A 86 1.07 16.96 -3.97
N VAL A 87 0.13 17.90 -3.92
CA VAL A 87 -1.30 17.63 -3.72
C VAL A 87 -2.08 18.10 -4.95
N ILE A 88 -2.78 17.17 -5.60
CA ILE A 88 -3.61 17.43 -6.78
C ILE A 88 -5.06 17.14 -6.41
N VAL A 89 -5.95 18.11 -6.66
CA VAL A 89 -7.39 17.93 -6.52
C VAL A 89 -8.01 17.95 -7.91
N THR A 90 -8.81 16.94 -8.23
CA THR A 90 -9.34 16.67 -9.56
C THR A 90 -10.53 15.71 -9.48
N ASP A 91 -11.32 15.64 -10.53
CA ASP A 91 -12.39 14.67 -10.71
C ASP A 91 -11.97 13.45 -11.55
N LEU A 92 -10.68 13.38 -11.95
CA LEU A 92 -10.09 12.38 -12.84
C LEU A 92 -10.81 12.27 -14.20
N ASP A 93 -11.59 13.28 -14.60
CA ASP A 93 -12.33 13.22 -15.85
C ASP A 93 -11.38 13.39 -17.04
N GLN A 94 -11.21 12.29 -17.77
CA GLN A 94 -10.15 12.10 -18.74
C GLN A 94 -10.68 11.29 -19.93
N ALA A 95 -10.30 11.71 -21.15
CA ALA A 95 -10.48 10.86 -22.32
C ALA A 95 -9.66 9.56 -22.12
N SER A 96 -10.13 8.44 -22.66
CA SER A 96 -9.53 7.10 -22.45
C SER A 96 -8.02 6.98 -22.72
N GLY A 97 -7.42 7.91 -23.49
CA GLY A 97 -5.97 8.01 -23.68
C GLY A 97 -5.21 8.60 -22.49
N ASP A 98 -5.82 9.49 -21.71
CA ASP A 98 -5.11 10.32 -20.73
C ASP A 98 -4.79 9.60 -19.41
N VAL A 99 -5.60 8.64 -18.96
CA VAL A 99 -5.31 7.87 -17.73
C VAL A 99 -4.03 7.05 -17.85
N THR A 100 -3.75 6.52 -19.05
CA THR A 100 -2.48 5.84 -19.35
C THR A 100 -1.32 6.84 -19.34
N LEU A 101 -1.54 8.07 -19.79
CA LEU A 101 -0.54 9.14 -19.77
C LEU A 101 -0.24 9.61 -18.34
N LEU A 102 -1.26 9.74 -17.49
CA LEU A 102 -1.11 10.09 -16.08
C LEU A 102 -0.31 9.03 -15.33
N THR A 103 -0.71 7.75 -15.41
CA THR A 103 0.02 6.65 -14.75
C THR A 103 1.46 6.55 -15.24
N ARG A 104 1.69 6.72 -16.55
CA ARG A 104 3.05 6.79 -17.12
C ARG A 104 3.85 7.97 -16.56
N LYS A 105 3.27 9.17 -16.53
CA LYS A 105 3.96 10.36 -16.01
C LYS A 105 4.31 10.22 -14.53
N ILE A 106 3.40 9.65 -13.74
CA ILE A 106 3.62 9.31 -12.34
C ILE A 106 4.77 8.32 -12.19
N LYS A 107 4.81 7.25 -13.00
CA LYS A 107 5.93 6.28 -13.00
C LYS A 107 7.24 6.99 -13.32
N GLU A 108 7.28 7.76 -14.39
CA GLU A 108 8.50 8.45 -14.84
C GLU A 108 9.01 9.48 -13.80
N THR A 109 8.11 10.10 -13.04
CA THR A 109 8.45 11.27 -12.21
C THR A 109 8.58 10.97 -10.72
N TYR A 110 7.70 10.12 -10.16
CA TYR A 110 7.59 9.88 -8.72
C TYR A 110 7.79 8.42 -8.34
N LEU A 111 6.96 7.50 -8.86
CA LEU A 111 6.96 6.11 -8.42
C LEU A 111 7.85 5.25 -9.34
N ASN A 112 9.16 5.32 -9.12
CA ASN A 112 10.19 4.57 -9.88
C ASN A 112 11.36 4.12 -9.00
N SER A 113 12.31 3.40 -9.61
CA SER A 113 13.51 2.89 -8.93
C SER A 113 14.48 3.98 -8.46
N GLN A 114 14.46 5.18 -9.04
CA GLN A 114 15.32 6.29 -8.64
C GLN A 114 14.79 7.04 -7.41
N ASN A 115 13.49 6.94 -7.15
CA ASN A 115 12.80 7.56 -6.02
C ASN A 115 12.17 6.49 -5.10
N PRO A 116 13.02 5.66 -4.47
CA PRO A 116 12.60 4.51 -3.67
C PRO A 116 11.70 4.83 -2.47
N GLU A 117 11.72 6.08 -2.02
CA GLU A 117 11.06 6.61 -0.82
C GLU A 117 9.67 7.18 -1.07
N PHE A 118 9.24 7.30 -2.33
CA PHE A 118 7.95 7.90 -2.65
C PHE A 118 6.81 6.88 -2.75
N ALA A 119 5.63 7.38 -2.45
CA ALA A 119 4.35 6.71 -2.53
C ALA A 119 3.30 7.64 -3.14
N ILE A 120 2.13 7.06 -3.43
CA ILE A 120 0.99 7.78 -3.98
C ILE A 120 -0.20 7.52 -3.07
N GLY A 121 -0.80 8.57 -2.53
CA GLY A 121 -2.04 8.49 -1.78
C GLY A 121 -3.22 8.96 -2.62
N ILE A 122 -4.32 8.22 -2.60
CA ILE A 122 -5.60 8.64 -3.17
C ILE A 122 -6.58 8.78 -2.02
N LEU A 123 -7.12 9.98 -1.82
CA LEU A 123 -8.29 10.24 -1.00
C LEU A 123 -9.46 10.55 -1.92
N ALA A 124 -10.44 9.66 -1.97
CA ALA A 124 -11.61 9.76 -2.83
C ALA A 124 -12.84 10.14 -1.99
N ILE A 125 -13.56 11.18 -2.39
CA ILE A 125 -14.64 11.78 -1.61
C ILE A 125 -15.84 11.99 -2.52
N LYS A 126 -17.00 11.47 -2.13
CA LYS A 126 -18.29 11.77 -2.79
C LYS A 126 -18.81 13.12 -2.30
N SER A 127 -19.05 14.04 -3.23
CA SER A 127 -19.52 15.41 -2.95
C SER A 127 -20.77 15.74 -3.75
N GLU A 128 -21.55 16.67 -3.19
CA GLU A 128 -22.61 17.41 -3.89
C GLU A 128 -22.05 17.95 -5.21
N PHE A 129 -22.80 17.77 -6.29
CA PHE A 129 -22.42 18.19 -7.63
C PHE A 129 -23.66 18.61 -8.40
N ALA A 130 -23.66 19.81 -8.98
CA ALA A 130 -24.71 20.27 -9.87
C ALA A 130 -24.10 20.84 -11.15
N GLY A 131 -24.11 20.07 -12.23
CA GLY A 131 -23.41 20.48 -13.44
C GLY A 131 -23.49 19.50 -14.58
N THR A 132 -22.66 19.74 -15.59
CA THR A 132 -22.52 18.82 -16.73
C THR A 132 -21.46 17.78 -16.40
N VAL A 133 -21.82 16.51 -16.53
CA VAL A 133 -20.88 15.39 -16.47
C VAL A 133 -20.42 15.07 -17.88
N TYR A 134 -19.13 14.87 -18.04
CA TYR A 134 -18.51 14.47 -19.30
C TYR A 134 -18.06 13.01 -19.17
N VAL A 135 -18.36 12.18 -20.17
CA VAL A 135 -17.99 10.76 -20.17
C VAL A 135 -17.52 10.36 -21.55
N GLN A 136 -16.40 9.65 -21.63
CA GLN A 136 -15.92 9.10 -22.89
C GLN A 136 -16.77 7.89 -23.30
N GLY A 137 -17.59 8.04 -24.34
CA GLY A 137 -18.26 6.93 -25.01
C GLY A 137 -17.31 6.17 -25.95
N GLN A 138 -17.79 5.07 -26.54
CA GLN A 138 -17.01 4.21 -27.44
C GLN A 138 -16.39 4.95 -28.63
N GLN A 139 -17.03 6.03 -29.12
CA GLN A 139 -16.52 6.81 -30.25
C GLN A 139 -16.60 8.34 -30.07
N ASN A 140 -17.39 8.85 -29.12
CA ASN A 140 -17.61 10.29 -28.90
C ASN A 140 -17.62 10.62 -27.41
N LEU A 141 -17.29 11.87 -27.07
CA LEU A 141 -17.57 12.44 -25.76
C LEU A 141 -19.10 12.57 -25.60
N LYS A 142 -19.64 12.02 -24.51
CA LYS A 142 -21.03 12.21 -24.11
C LYS A 142 -21.07 13.19 -22.96
N THR A 143 -22.07 14.05 -22.95
CA THR A 143 -22.34 14.98 -21.85
C THR A 143 -23.78 14.86 -21.41
N PHE A 144 -24.03 14.92 -20.12
CA PHE A 144 -25.38 14.94 -19.57
C PHE A 144 -25.43 15.83 -18.31
N PRO A 145 -26.58 16.47 -18.03
CA PRO A 145 -26.76 17.21 -16.79
C PRO A 145 -26.88 16.23 -15.62
N PHE A 146 -26.22 16.54 -14.50
CA PHE A 146 -26.35 15.82 -13.24
C PHE A 146 -26.89 16.77 -12.16
N PRO A 147 -28.06 16.48 -11.59
CA PRO A 147 -28.71 17.36 -10.62
C PRO A 147 -27.99 17.34 -9.28
N ASN A 148 -28.20 18.41 -8.48
CA ASN A 148 -27.82 18.40 -7.08
C ASN A 148 -28.81 17.50 -6.32
N GLU A 149 -28.42 16.26 -6.08
CA GLU A 149 -29.20 15.32 -5.28
C GLU A 149 -29.01 15.60 -3.78
N GLU A 150 -30.01 15.31 -2.95
CA GLU A 150 -29.88 15.43 -1.47
C GLU A 150 -29.21 14.20 -0.83
N SER A 151 -28.92 13.14 -1.61
CA SER A 151 -28.46 11.83 -1.08
C SER A 151 -27.01 11.48 -1.45
N ASN A 152 -26.26 10.93 -0.49
CA ASN A 152 -24.84 10.57 -0.63
C ASN A 152 -24.54 9.48 -1.68
N GLU A 153 -25.51 8.62 -2.00
CA GLU A 153 -25.30 7.52 -2.95
C GLU A 153 -25.17 8.03 -4.38
N GLU A 154 -25.80 9.18 -4.67
CA GLU A 154 -25.81 9.82 -5.98
C GLU A 154 -24.72 10.89 -6.13
N PHE A 155 -24.01 11.23 -5.04
CA PHE A 155 -22.93 12.21 -5.10
C PHE A 155 -21.79 11.79 -6.03
N ARG A 156 -21.25 12.77 -6.76
CA ARG A 156 -20.14 12.55 -7.68
C ARG A 156 -18.82 12.52 -6.89
N PRO A 157 -17.95 11.52 -7.10
CA PRO A 157 -16.65 11.48 -6.46
C PRO A 157 -15.69 12.51 -7.07
N PHE A 158 -14.87 13.13 -6.23
CA PHE A 158 -13.63 13.79 -6.62
C PHE A 158 -12.47 13.18 -5.83
N TYR A 159 -11.25 13.49 -6.24
CA TYR A 159 -10.03 12.87 -5.74
C TYR A 159 -9.01 13.91 -5.32
N VAL A 160 -8.38 13.65 -4.18
CA VAL A 160 -7.16 14.30 -3.74
C VAL A 160 -6.02 13.29 -3.88
N ILE A 161 -5.11 13.56 -4.80
CA ILE A 161 -3.94 12.73 -5.10
C ILE A 161 -2.74 13.36 -4.39
N PHE A 162 -2.09 12.58 -3.53
CA PHE A 162 -0.88 12.94 -2.82
C PHE A 162 0.31 12.22 -3.44
N LEU A 163 1.38 12.95 -3.74
CA LEU A 163 2.63 12.43 -4.29
C LEU A 163 3.77 12.91 -3.38
N GLY A 164 4.43 11.98 -2.68
CA GLY A 164 5.45 12.31 -1.69
C GLY A 164 5.87 11.09 -0.86
N ARG A 165 6.51 11.30 0.29
CA ARG A 165 6.86 10.18 1.17
C ARG A 165 5.62 9.60 1.85
N PRO A 166 5.54 8.29 2.08
CA PRO A 166 4.40 7.63 2.73
C PRO A 166 3.99 8.30 4.04
N GLN A 167 4.95 8.67 4.89
CA GLN A 167 4.65 9.28 6.19
C GLN A 167 3.99 10.65 6.07
N ASP A 168 4.44 11.50 5.12
CA ASP A 168 3.85 12.83 4.90
C ASP A 168 2.41 12.70 4.38
N ILE A 169 2.15 11.71 3.54
CA ILE A 169 0.80 11.37 3.04
C ILE A 169 -0.09 10.92 4.19
N ILE A 170 0.35 9.93 4.97
CA ILE A 170 -0.40 9.38 6.12
C ILE A 170 -0.72 10.48 7.13
N THR A 171 0.28 11.24 7.57
CA THR A 171 0.09 12.31 8.55
C THR A 171 -0.82 13.41 8.03
N THR A 172 -0.73 13.78 6.75
CA THR A 172 -1.65 14.77 6.16
C THR A 172 -3.09 14.27 6.16
N ILE A 173 -3.33 13.02 5.76
CA ILE A 173 -4.68 12.43 5.78
C ILE A 173 -5.23 12.32 7.21
N GLN A 174 -4.40 11.91 8.18
CA GLN A 174 -4.78 11.86 9.59
C GLN A 174 -5.12 13.26 10.14
N ASP A 175 -4.33 14.28 9.82
CA ASP A 175 -4.58 15.66 10.22
C ASP A 175 -5.94 16.16 9.69
N LEU A 176 -6.26 15.84 8.43
CA LEU A 176 -7.56 16.16 7.82
C LEU A 176 -8.71 15.45 8.56
N LYS A 177 -8.62 14.13 8.74
CA LYS A 177 -9.65 13.32 9.43
C LYS A 177 -9.86 13.75 10.88
N LYS A 178 -8.80 14.15 11.58
CA LYS A 178 -8.87 14.59 12.98
C LYS A 178 -9.61 15.92 13.13
N ARG A 179 -9.48 16.81 12.15
CA ARG A 179 -10.11 18.13 12.16
C ARG A 179 -11.58 18.08 11.80
N GLU A 180 -11.93 17.30 10.79
CA GLU A 180 -13.30 17.21 10.26
C GLU A 180 -13.66 15.75 9.99
N LYS A 181 -13.95 14.98 11.05
CA LYS A 181 -14.22 13.54 10.94
C LYS A 181 -15.41 13.24 10.03
N ASP A 182 -16.49 14.00 10.18
CA ASP A 182 -17.77 13.78 9.50
C ASP A 182 -17.66 14.04 7.98
N LEU A 183 -16.73 14.92 7.56
CA LEU A 183 -16.46 15.19 6.15
C LEU A 183 -15.90 13.96 5.41
N PHE A 184 -15.16 13.11 6.12
CA PHE A 184 -14.42 11.97 5.55
C PHE A 184 -14.99 10.60 5.94
N GLU A 185 -16.13 10.53 6.64
CA GLU A 185 -16.71 9.26 7.11
C GLU A 185 -17.00 8.28 5.97
N ASN A 186 -17.43 8.79 4.81
CA ASN A 186 -17.71 8.00 3.60
C ASN A 186 -16.64 8.19 2.50
N SER A 187 -15.43 8.56 2.89
CA SER A 187 -14.30 8.69 1.97
C SER A 187 -13.52 7.39 1.87
N GLU A 188 -13.00 7.12 0.67
CA GLU A 188 -12.18 5.94 0.40
C GLU A 188 -10.71 6.33 0.26
N ILE A 189 -9.80 5.51 0.76
CA ILE A 189 -8.38 5.81 0.77
C ILE A 189 -7.56 4.63 0.26
N ALA A 190 -6.62 4.91 -0.64
CA ALA A 190 -5.63 3.95 -1.10
C ALA A 190 -4.25 4.59 -1.18
N ILE A 191 -3.31 4.09 -0.39
CA ILE A 191 -1.89 4.46 -0.45
C ILE A 191 -1.11 3.34 -1.15
N PHE A 192 -0.51 3.67 -2.28
CA PHE A 192 0.36 2.82 -3.07
C PHE A 192 1.82 3.09 -2.65
N SER A 193 2.38 2.19 -1.85
CA SER A 193 3.77 2.22 -1.40
C SER A 193 4.43 0.87 -1.65
N ARG A 194 5.67 0.89 -2.13
CA ARG A 194 6.44 -0.35 -2.39
C ARG A 194 7.12 -0.92 -1.14
N ASN A 195 7.35 -0.09 -0.11
CA ASN A 195 8.18 -0.45 1.06
C ASN A 195 7.44 -0.34 2.40
N ASN A 196 6.30 0.34 2.46
CA ASN A 196 5.58 0.62 3.71
C ASN A 196 4.23 -0.10 3.71
N LEU A 197 4.25 -1.42 3.54
CA LEU A 197 3.04 -2.25 3.60
C LEU A 197 2.64 -2.59 5.05
N VAL A 198 3.64 -2.73 5.92
CA VAL A 198 3.49 -3.00 7.35
C VAL A 198 4.25 -1.94 8.14
N GLN A 199 3.77 -1.61 9.35
CA GLN A 199 4.43 -0.65 10.24
C GLN A 199 5.74 -1.22 10.77
N ASN A 200 5.72 -2.50 11.13
CA ASN A 200 6.85 -3.25 11.65
C ASN A 200 6.92 -4.61 10.97
N THR A 201 8.13 -5.10 10.71
CA THR A 201 8.32 -6.49 10.28
C THR A 201 7.83 -7.44 11.37
N ALA A 202 6.90 -8.33 11.04
CA ALA A 202 6.41 -9.34 11.95
C ALA A 202 7.54 -10.32 12.33
N LEU A 203 7.64 -10.63 13.62
CA LEU A 203 8.64 -11.54 14.15
C LEU A 203 7.94 -12.72 14.80
N LEU A 204 8.49 -13.92 14.60
CA LEU A 204 7.95 -15.13 15.20
C LEU A 204 8.38 -15.22 16.67
N ASP A 205 7.55 -14.68 17.56
CA ASP A 205 7.79 -14.72 19.01
C ASP A 205 6.78 -15.66 19.68
N ARG A 206 7.13 -16.95 19.75
CA ARG A 206 6.29 -17.96 20.40
C ARG A 206 6.55 -17.96 21.91
N VAL A 207 5.51 -17.70 22.69
CA VAL A 207 5.42 -18.21 24.07
C VAL A 207 4.78 -19.60 23.99
N VAL A 208 5.59 -20.65 23.98
CA VAL A 208 5.06 -22.03 24.01
C VAL A 208 4.34 -22.22 25.35
N LYS A 209 3.02 -22.21 25.36
CA LYS A 209 2.26 -22.81 26.45
C LYS A 209 2.47 -24.31 26.33
N GLU A 210 3.37 -24.84 27.16
CA GLU A 210 3.60 -26.27 27.25
C GLU A 210 2.28 -27.00 27.50
N GLU A 211 1.73 -27.64 26.46
CA GLU A 211 1.04 -28.91 26.66
C GLU A 211 2.00 -30.02 26.22
N PRO A 212 2.78 -30.59 27.16
CA PRO A 212 3.70 -31.68 26.87
C PRO A 212 2.90 -32.97 26.81
N ALA A 213 2.15 -33.18 25.73
CA ALA A 213 1.49 -34.46 25.50
C ALA A 213 1.16 -34.67 24.01
N LYS A 214 2.16 -34.60 23.12
CA LYS A 214 2.28 -35.32 21.81
C LYS A 214 3.29 -34.72 20.82
N GLU A 215 3.83 -33.52 21.08
CA GLU A 215 4.85 -32.91 20.20
C GLU A 215 6.26 -33.50 20.46
N LYS A 216 6.88 -34.08 19.44
CA LYS A 216 8.24 -34.67 19.49
C LYS A 216 9.38 -33.64 19.44
N ALA A 217 9.07 -32.34 19.50
CA ALA A 217 10.08 -31.29 19.41
C ALA A 217 10.00 -30.35 20.62
N ILE A 218 11.18 -29.96 21.11
CA ILE A 218 11.34 -29.16 22.34
C ILE A 218 11.81 -27.76 21.93
N SER A 219 11.12 -26.73 22.42
CA SER A 219 11.51 -25.32 22.35
C SER A 219 12.19 -24.88 23.65
N GLY A 220 13.14 -23.93 23.60
CA GLY A 220 13.86 -23.44 24.78
C GLY A 220 14.85 -22.31 24.48
N LYS A 221 15.48 -21.77 25.54
CA LYS A 221 16.58 -20.80 25.44
C LYS A 221 17.86 -21.47 24.93
N MET A 222 18.59 -20.76 24.07
CA MET A 222 19.64 -21.34 23.23
C MET A 222 21.01 -21.36 23.93
N PHE A 223 21.52 -22.57 24.19
CA PHE A 223 22.95 -22.84 24.40
C PHE A 223 23.31 -24.07 23.56
N PHE A 224 23.99 -23.87 22.44
CA PHE A 224 24.50 -24.98 21.63
C PHE A 224 25.97 -25.17 21.88
N SER A 225 26.44 -26.35 22.31
CA SER A 225 27.87 -26.63 22.28
C SER A 225 28.27 -27.23 20.93
N PHE A 226 28.90 -26.46 20.04
CA PHE A 226 29.62 -27.02 18.90
C PHE A 226 31.06 -27.27 19.31
N ASN A 227 31.46 -28.53 19.49
CA ASN A 227 32.80 -28.92 19.98
C ASN A 227 33.21 -28.22 21.30
N GLY A 228 32.26 -27.96 22.20
CA GLY A 228 32.50 -27.26 23.47
C GLY A 228 32.38 -25.72 23.40
N ALA A 229 32.11 -25.13 22.23
CA ALA A 229 31.85 -23.70 22.08
C ALA A 229 30.34 -23.42 22.11
N GLU A 230 29.89 -22.53 23.00
CA GLU A 230 28.50 -22.08 23.08
C GLU A 230 28.15 -21.17 21.90
N VAL A 231 27.16 -21.58 21.11
CA VAL A 231 26.57 -20.76 20.03
C VAL A 231 25.27 -20.19 20.58
N GLN A 232 25.26 -18.87 20.75
CA GLN A 232 24.07 -18.10 21.10
C GLN A 232 23.45 -17.56 19.81
N ALA A 233 22.14 -17.72 19.61
CA ALA A 233 21.46 -16.98 18.55
C ALA A 233 21.66 -15.49 18.77
N LYS A 234 21.84 -14.76 17.66
CA LYS A 234 21.95 -13.29 17.69
C LYS A 234 20.66 -12.59 18.16
N ASP A 235 19.53 -13.29 18.19
CA ASP A 235 18.22 -12.72 18.51
C ASP A 235 17.44 -13.65 19.45
N GLU A 236 16.92 -13.10 20.55
CA GLU A 236 16.12 -13.79 21.57
C GLU A 236 14.81 -14.37 21.02
N ARG A 237 14.37 -13.92 19.83
CA ARG A 237 13.13 -14.36 19.15
C ARG A 237 13.31 -15.56 18.21
N SER A 238 14.48 -16.20 18.23
CA SER A 238 14.73 -17.39 17.39
C SER A 238 14.04 -18.63 17.97
N GLN A 239 13.29 -19.37 17.14
CA GLN A 239 12.63 -20.61 17.56
C GLN A 239 13.60 -21.79 17.50
N PHE A 240 13.84 -22.45 18.63
CA PHE A 240 14.67 -23.65 18.69
C PHE A 240 13.83 -24.92 18.54
N TRP A 241 14.31 -25.84 17.72
CA TRP A 241 13.68 -27.15 17.50
C TRP A 241 14.73 -28.25 17.53
N LYS A 242 14.63 -29.13 18.52
CA LYS A 242 15.33 -30.42 18.51
C LYS A 242 14.44 -31.49 17.88
N ILE A 243 14.92 -32.17 16.84
CA ILE A 243 14.11 -33.15 16.10
C ILE A 243 14.72 -34.55 16.24
N PRO A 244 14.14 -35.43 17.08
CA PRO A 244 14.66 -36.77 17.36
C PRO A 244 14.17 -37.85 16.38
N SER A 245 13.30 -37.50 15.42
CA SER A 245 12.54 -38.44 14.60
C SER A 245 12.72 -38.16 13.10
N THR A 246 12.58 -39.18 12.27
CA THR A 246 12.49 -39.04 10.80
C THR A 246 11.12 -38.55 10.32
N GLU A 247 10.12 -38.52 11.20
CA GLU A 247 8.76 -38.12 10.87
C GLU A 247 8.65 -36.61 10.65
N LYS A 248 7.82 -36.22 9.67
CA LYS A 248 7.44 -34.83 9.42
C LYS A 248 6.76 -34.23 10.65
N VAL A 249 7.14 -33.00 10.98
CA VAL A 249 6.51 -32.19 12.03
C VAL A 249 5.74 -31.06 11.36
N THR A 250 4.49 -30.85 11.75
CA THR A 250 3.64 -29.76 11.27
C THR A 250 3.21 -28.92 12.47
N ILE A 251 3.35 -27.60 12.35
CA ILE A 251 3.07 -26.61 13.40
C ILE A 251 2.13 -25.58 12.80
N GLN A 252 1.08 -25.23 13.55
CA GLN A 252 0.21 -24.10 13.22
C GLN A 252 0.72 -22.89 13.99
N ASP A 253 1.07 -21.84 13.26
CA ASP A 253 1.66 -20.62 13.79
C ASP A 253 0.78 -19.41 13.43
N SER A 254 0.87 -18.37 14.26
CA SER A 254 0.21 -17.08 14.05
C SER A 254 1.15 -15.97 14.49
N VAL A 255 1.22 -14.90 13.71
CA VAL A 255 1.97 -13.69 14.07
C VAL A 255 1.12 -12.44 13.88
N PRO A 256 1.21 -11.47 14.80
CA PRO A 256 0.55 -10.18 14.61
C PRO A 256 1.24 -9.39 13.50
N VAL A 257 0.45 -8.87 12.57
CA VAL A 257 0.87 -8.01 11.47
C VAL A 257 0.14 -6.68 11.55
N GLU A 258 0.90 -5.63 11.82
CA GLU A 258 0.40 -4.25 11.83
C GLU A 258 0.52 -3.66 10.43
N MET A 259 -0.59 -3.65 9.69
CA MET A 259 -0.65 -3.03 8.36
C MET A 259 -0.44 -1.51 8.46
N SER A 260 0.26 -0.94 7.48
CA SER A 260 0.38 0.51 7.37
C SER A 260 -0.98 1.14 7.04
N GLU A 261 -1.33 2.22 7.75
CA GLU A 261 -2.67 2.81 7.66
C GLU A 261 -3.01 3.24 6.22
N ASN A 262 -4.23 2.92 5.77
CA ASN A 262 -4.76 3.23 4.44
C ASN A 262 -3.92 2.73 3.24
N THR A 263 -2.87 1.94 3.49
CA THR A 263 -2.05 1.33 2.43
C THR A 263 -2.84 0.22 1.76
N VAL A 264 -2.71 0.10 0.44
CA VAL A 264 -3.40 -0.96 -0.30
C VAL A 264 -2.99 -2.31 0.30
N PRO A 265 -3.94 -3.16 0.73
CA PRO A 265 -3.62 -4.40 1.42
C PRO A 265 -2.76 -5.34 0.57
N ILE A 266 -1.96 -6.18 1.22
CA ILE A 266 -1.22 -7.27 0.57
C ILE A 266 -2.21 -8.31 0.06
N ASP A 267 -1.98 -8.84 -1.15
CA ASP A 267 -2.64 -10.08 -1.56
C ASP A 267 -1.98 -11.26 -0.83
N VAL A 268 -2.68 -11.86 0.12
CA VAL A 268 -2.18 -12.98 0.93
C VAL A 268 -1.75 -14.17 0.07
N ASN A 269 -2.36 -14.36 -1.10
CA ASN A 269 -2.00 -15.43 -2.04
C ASN A 269 -0.69 -15.14 -2.80
N SER A 270 -0.20 -13.90 -2.73
CA SER A 270 1.04 -13.46 -3.35
C SER A 270 2.24 -13.50 -2.40
N ILE A 271 2.05 -13.96 -1.16
CA ILE A 271 3.13 -14.07 -0.18
C ILE A 271 4.15 -15.12 -0.64
N ASP A 272 5.42 -14.75 -0.58
CA ASP A 272 6.56 -15.57 -0.98
C ASP A 272 7.64 -15.59 0.12
N LEU A 273 8.57 -16.55 0.03
CA LEU A 273 9.60 -16.80 1.03
C LEU A 273 11.00 -16.64 0.45
N VAL A 274 11.79 -15.78 1.06
CA VAL A 274 13.23 -15.66 0.81
C VAL A 274 13.98 -16.33 1.97
N LYS A 275 14.67 -17.45 1.68
CA LYS A 275 15.34 -18.27 2.69
C LYS A 275 16.85 -18.16 2.61
N THR A 276 17.47 -17.84 3.75
CA THR A 276 18.91 -17.95 4.00
C THR A 276 19.13 -19.06 5.02
N ILE A 277 20.11 -19.92 4.77
CA ILE A 277 20.40 -21.08 5.61
C ILE A 277 21.88 -21.06 5.94
N GLU A 278 22.22 -21.05 7.23
CA GLU A 278 23.60 -21.16 7.72
C GLU A 278 23.81 -22.52 8.37
N VAL A 279 24.97 -23.12 8.10
CA VAL A 279 25.35 -24.45 8.57
C VAL A 279 26.79 -24.44 9.09
N PRO A 280 27.15 -25.33 10.02
CA PRO A 280 28.49 -25.39 10.57
C PRO A 280 29.48 -25.88 9.52
N ASN A 281 30.52 -25.10 9.27
CA ASN A 281 31.66 -25.51 8.47
C ASN A 281 32.72 -26.18 9.37
N LYS A 282 32.92 -27.49 9.17
CA LYS A 282 33.83 -28.32 9.97
C LYS A 282 35.31 -27.87 9.87
N PHE A 283 35.70 -27.18 8.81
CA PHE A 283 37.07 -26.75 8.56
C PHE A 283 37.37 -25.37 9.16
N THR A 284 36.48 -24.40 8.94
CA THR A 284 36.65 -23.03 9.44
C THR A 284 36.14 -22.86 10.87
N LYS A 285 35.35 -23.82 11.37
CA LYS A 285 34.72 -23.81 12.69
C LYS A 285 33.77 -22.63 12.89
N THR A 286 33.15 -22.15 11.81
CA THR A 286 32.16 -21.07 11.82
C THR A 286 30.86 -21.52 11.15
N PHE A 287 29.77 -20.79 11.41
CA PHE A 287 28.57 -20.90 10.59
C PHE A 287 28.78 -20.15 9.28
N GLU A 288 28.45 -20.80 8.17
CA GLU A 288 28.55 -20.23 6.84
C GLU A 288 27.27 -20.52 6.06
N ASP A 289 26.99 -19.69 5.05
CA ASP A 289 25.90 -19.93 4.12
C ASP A 289 26.00 -21.35 3.54
N SER A 290 24.90 -22.10 3.57
CA SER A 290 24.85 -23.49 3.12
C SER A 290 25.31 -23.68 1.67
N THR A 291 25.17 -22.67 0.81
CA THR A 291 25.65 -22.68 -0.57
C THR A 291 27.17 -22.66 -0.69
N LYS A 292 27.89 -22.25 0.37
CA LYS A 292 29.36 -22.28 0.45
C LYS A 292 29.89 -23.60 1.01
N VAL A 293 29.09 -24.27 1.83
CA VAL A 293 29.48 -25.51 2.52
C VAL A 293 29.07 -26.75 1.71
N TYR A 294 27.87 -26.76 1.15
CA TYR A 294 27.34 -27.84 0.34
C TYR A 294 27.41 -27.52 -1.15
N LYS A 295 27.68 -28.54 -1.97
CA LYS A 295 27.62 -28.41 -3.44
C LYS A 295 26.19 -28.22 -3.96
N ASP A 296 25.20 -28.74 -3.23
CA ASP A 296 23.78 -28.63 -3.52
C ASP A 296 23.00 -28.57 -2.20
N ASP A 297 22.27 -27.48 -1.96
CA ASP A 297 21.42 -27.26 -0.78
C ASP A 297 19.91 -27.43 -1.09
N SER A 298 19.54 -27.91 -2.30
CA SER A 298 18.15 -27.95 -2.78
C SER A 298 17.23 -28.84 -1.94
N ALA A 299 17.76 -29.92 -1.34
CA ALA A 299 17.04 -30.72 -0.35
C ALA A 299 16.83 -29.91 0.93
N LEU A 300 17.89 -29.29 1.45
CA LEU A 300 17.88 -28.52 2.70
C LEU A 300 16.93 -27.30 2.62
N ARG A 301 16.81 -26.64 1.46
CA ARG A 301 15.83 -25.55 1.23
C ARG A 301 14.36 -25.99 1.36
N ARG A 302 14.09 -27.28 1.23
CA ARG A 302 12.78 -27.93 1.43
C ARG A 302 12.64 -28.59 2.81
N ALA A 303 13.64 -28.43 3.68
CA ALA A 303 13.57 -28.96 5.03
C ALA A 303 12.60 -28.19 5.93
N ILE A 304 12.39 -26.90 5.67
CA ILE A 304 11.30 -26.10 6.23
C ILE A 304 10.43 -25.61 5.08
N GLU A 305 9.13 -25.84 5.16
CA GLU A 305 8.12 -25.29 4.28
C GLU A 305 7.16 -24.45 5.12
N ILE A 306 6.79 -23.27 4.62
CA ILE A 306 5.75 -22.44 5.23
C ILE A 306 4.70 -22.17 4.17
N ALA A 307 3.45 -22.48 4.48
CA ALA A 307 2.33 -22.40 3.54
C ALA A 307 1.01 -22.17 4.26
N GLY A 308 -0.10 -22.11 3.51
CA GLY A 308 -1.44 -21.98 4.10
C GLY A 308 -1.71 -20.59 4.70
N TRP A 309 -1.12 -19.55 4.11
CA TRP A 309 -1.27 -18.17 4.57
C TRP A 309 -2.75 -17.76 4.65
N ASN A 310 -3.15 -17.26 5.81
CA ASN A 310 -4.45 -16.66 6.03
C ASN A 310 -4.31 -15.44 6.93
N LEU A 311 -4.86 -14.30 6.51
CA LEU A 311 -4.89 -13.09 7.33
C LEU A 311 -6.28 -12.94 7.92
N ASP A 312 -6.37 -12.95 9.25
CA ASP A 312 -7.65 -12.83 9.92
C ASP A 312 -8.31 -11.46 9.69
N THR A 313 -9.64 -11.45 9.79
CA THR A 313 -10.42 -10.23 9.70
C THR A 313 -10.11 -9.30 10.86
N GLU A 314 -10.07 -8.00 10.58
CA GLU A 314 -9.74 -6.96 11.55
C GLU A 314 -10.67 -6.99 12.77
N SER A 315 -10.07 -7.11 13.95
CA SER A 315 -10.77 -6.94 15.23
C SER A 315 -10.46 -5.54 15.75
N GLN A 316 -11.48 -4.82 16.23
CA GLN A 316 -11.40 -3.38 16.55
C GLN A 316 -10.30 -2.98 17.56
N ASN A 317 -9.63 -3.93 18.23
CA ASN A 317 -8.62 -3.65 19.26
C ASN A 317 -7.34 -4.51 19.18
N ASN A 318 -7.17 -5.38 18.18
CA ASN A 318 -5.97 -6.22 18.07
C ASN A 318 -5.39 -6.17 16.66
N PRO A 319 -4.05 -6.23 16.50
CA PRO A 319 -3.44 -6.38 15.18
C PRO A 319 -3.98 -7.62 14.46
N ARG A 320 -4.00 -7.58 13.13
CA ARG A 320 -4.44 -8.75 12.35
C ARG A 320 -3.43 -9.87 12.54
N GLU A 321 -3.93 -11.08 12.67
CA GLU A 321 -3.11 -12.28 12.82
C GLU A 321 -2.88 -12.92 11.45
N LEU A 322 -1.61 -13.10 11.08
CA LEU A 322 -1.20 -13.88 9.91
C LEU A 322 -0.96 -15.32 10.35
N ASN A 323 -1.93 -16.18 10.03
CA ASN A 323 -1.91 -17.60 10.30
C ASN A 323 -1.21 -18.35 9.16
N PHE A 324 -0.43 -19.38 9.51
CA PHE A 324 0.25 -20.24 8.54
C PHE A 324 0.64 -21.60 9.15
N GLU A 325 0.97 -22.54 8.27
CA GLU A 325 1.50 -23.83 8.64
C GLU A 325 3.00 -23.89 8.38
N THR A 326 3.79 -24.20 9.43
CA THR A 326 5.20 -24.56 9.31
C THR A 326 5.35 -26.08 9.28
N THR A 327 5.88 -26.62 8.18
CA THR A 327 6.24 -28.03 8.02
C THR A 327 7.75 -28.20 8.10
N ILE A 328 8.23 -29.02 9.03
CA ILE A 328 9.64 -29.43 9.11
C ILE A 328 9.78 -30.88 8.63
N ARG A 329 10.70 -31.13 7.69
CA ARG A 329 10.95 -32.42 7.04
C ARG A 329 12.36 -32.95 7.39
N PRO A 330 12.49 -33.80 8.42
CA PRO A 330 13.80 -34.26 8.89
C PRO A 330 14.60 -35.05 7.85
N ASP A 331 13.92 -35.71 6.91
CA ASP A 331 14.53 -36.46 5.79
C ASP A 331 15.28 -35.57 4.79
N LYS A 332 15.08 -34.25 4.83
CA LYS A 332 15.69 -33.29 3.90
C LYS A 332 16.99 -32.66 4.37
N PHE A 333 17.36 -32.88 5.64
CA PHE A 333 18.64 -32.45 6.16
C PHE A 333 19.73 -33.46 5.80
N PRO A 334 20.87 -33.03 5.24
CA PRO A 334 21.89 -33.94 4.71
C PRO A 334 22.61 -34.76 5.78
N GLU A 335 22.94 -34.14 6.92
CA GLU A 335 23.68 -34.78 8.02
C GLU A 335 23.09 -34.39 9.38
N PRO A 336 23.35 -35.16 10.45
CA PRO A 336 23.16 -34.67 11.82
C PRO A 336 23.94 -33.38 12.09
N GLY A 337 23.33 -32.45 12.82
CA GLY A 337 23.95 -31.16 13.10
C GLY A 337 22.93 -30.05 13.38
N ILE A 338 23.45 -28.83 13.50
CA ILE A 338 22.67 -27.62 13.77
C ILE A 338 22.52 -26.82 12.47
N TYR A 339 21.31 -26.37 12.18
CA TYR A 339 20.97 -25.61 10.98
C TYR A 339 20.22 -24.34 11.38
N LEU A 340 20.68 -23.19 10.89
CA LEU A 340 20.05 -21.90 11.18
C LEU A 340 19.33 -21.41 9.93
N PHE A 341 18.02 -21.23 10.02
CA PHE A 341 17.19 -20.71 8.94
C PHE A 341 16.76 -19.29 9.28
N SER A 342 17.00 -18.36 8.35
CA SER A 342 16.37 -17.04 8.32
C SER A 342 15.41 -17.01 7.14
N ILE A 343 14.12 -16.94 7.43
CA ILE A 343 13.04 -16.97 6.44
C ILE A 343 12.37 -15.60 6.43
N ASP A 344 12.67 -14.83 5.39
CA ASP A 344 12.05 -13.54 5.15
C ASP A 344 10.74 -13.76 4.38
N ILE A 345 9.63 -13.30 4.93
CA ILE A 345 8.33 -13.31 4.27
C ILE A 345 8.19 -12.02 3.50
N VAL A 346 7.86 -12.12 2.22
CA VAL A 346 7.78 -10.97 1.33
C VAL A 346 6.46 -10.94 0.56
N ALA A 347 5.95 -9.74 0.29
CA ALA A 347 4.75 -9.57 -0.54
C ALA A 347 5.12 -9.37 -2.01
N ARG A 348 4.37 -10.01 -2.92
CA ARG A 348 4.60 -9.88 -4.39
C ARG A 348 3.50 -9.11 -5.10
N ASP A 349 2.29 -9.07 -4.54
CA ASP A 349 1.16 -8.37 -5.12
C ASP A 349 0.28 -7.70 -4.03
N LEU A 350 -0.63 -6.84 -4.48
CA LEU A 350 -1.56 -6.08 -3.66
C LEU A 350 -3.01 -6.44 -3.98
N GLN A 351 -3.90 -6.41 -3.00
CA GLN A 351 -5.31 -6.71 -3.18
C GLN A 351 -6.06 -5.50 -3.75
N GLU A 352 -6.87 -5.71 -4.79
CA GLU A 352 -7.78 -4.68 -5.28
C GLU A 352 -8.87 -4.39 -4.23
N GLN A 353 -9.16 -3.11 -3.98
CA GLN A 353 -10.19 -2.74 -3.02
C GLN A 353 -11.58 -2.71 -3.70
N PRO A 354 -12.67 -3.10 -3.00
CA PRO A 354 -14.01 -3.18 -3.59
C PRO A 354 -14.49 -1.87 -4.24
N TRP A 355 -14.20 -0.72 -3.60
CA TRP A 355 -14.65 0.59 -4.07
C TRP A 355 -14.07 0.96 -5.46
N TRP A 356 -12.93 0.37 -5.86
CA TRP A 356 -12.33 0.61 -7.18
C TRP A 356 -13.29 0.23 -8.30
N GLN A 357 -14.04 -0.86 -8.11
CA GLN A 357 -15.05 -1.33 -9.06
C GLN A 357 -16.39 -0.64 -8.87
N GLU A 358 -16.75 -0.36 -7.62
CA GLU A 358 -18.02 0.28 -7.26
C GLU A 358 -18.10 1.71 -7.84
N TRP A 359 -17.04 2.50 -7.67
CA TRP A 359 -16.98 3.91 -8.07
C TRP A 359 -16.52 4.08 -9.53
N ASN A 360 -16.11 3.00 -10.20
CA ASN A 360 -15.74 3.05 -11.61
C ASN A 360 -16.96 2.98 -12.53
N TRP A 361 -17.01 3.87 -13.51
CA TRP A 361 -18.02 3.86 -14.56
C TRP A 361 -17.73 2.74 -15.58
N LYS A 362 -18.72 1.89 -15.88
CA LYS A 362 -18.58 0.73 -16.79
C LYS A 362 -19.15 1.04 -18.17
N VAL A 363 -18.30 0.92 -19.20
CA VAL A 363 -18.70 1.08 -20.62
C VAL A 363 -19.79 0.06 -20.97
N GLY A 364 -20.90 0.53 -21.54
CA GLY A 364 -22.00 -0.33 -22.01
C GLY A 364 -23.06 -0.68 -20.96
N ARG A 365 -22.99 -0.12 -19.74
CA ARG A 365 -24.23 0.10 -18.96
C ARG A 365 -25.15 1.02 -19.77
N ASP A 366 -26.46 0.79 -19.72
CA ASP A 366 -27.44 1.71 -20.31
C ASP A 366 -27.46 3.00 -19.46
N PRO A 367 -27.16 4.18 -20.04
CA PRO A 367 -26.26 5.16 -19.43
C PRO A 367 -26.75 6.61 -19.57
N GLU A 368 -28.02 6.93 -19.26
CA GLU A 368 -28.44 8.31 -19.51
C GLU A 368 -27.91 9.33 -18.49
N ASN A 369 -27.78 9.02 -17.18
CA ASN A 369 -27.38 10.07 -16.21
C ASN A 369 -26.67 9.61 -14.91
N ASP A 370 -25.96 8.46 -14.85
CA ASP A 370 -25.25 8.06 -13.61
C ASP A 370 -23.92 8.82 -13.43
N GLY A 371 -24.02 10.02 -12.85
CA GLY A 371 -22.89 10.89 -12.50
C GLY A 371 -22.21 10.52 -11.18
N SER A 372 -22.66 9.50 -10.45
CA SER A 372 -22.09 9.10 -9.15
C SER A 372 -20.75 8.34 -9.26
N LYS A 373 -20.22 8.17 -10.47
CA LYS A 373 -19.05 7.33 -10.78
C LYS A 373 -18.03 8.06 -11.65
N THR A 374 -16.80 7.57 -11.62
CA THR A 374 -15.69 8.13 -12.38
C THR A 374 -15.34 7.24 -13.56
N ASN A 375 -15.27 7.85 -14.74
CA ASN A 375 -14.80 7.19 -15.93
C ASN A 375 -13.31 6.82 -15.83
N ASN A 376 -12.95 5.60 -16.22
CA ASN A 376 -11.56 5.10 -16.19
C ASN A 376 -10.86 5.06 -14.81
N LEU A 377 -11.60 5.16 -13.71
CA LEU A 377 -11.03 5.05 -12.36
C LEU A 377 -10.33 3.70 -12.12
N LEU A 378 -10.98 2.60 -12.52
CA LEU A 378 -10.44 1.26 -12.31
C LEU A 378 -9.13 1.05 -13.09
N PRO A 379 -9.04 1.35 -14.41
CA PRO A 379 -7.77 1.37 -15.13
C PRO A 379 -6.70 2.23 -14.46
N PHE A 380 -7.06 3.41 -13.93
CA PHE A 380 -6.13 4.29 -13.22
C PHE A 380 -5.52 3.60 -11.98
N LEU A 381 -6.38 3.13 -11.07
CA LEU A 381 -5.95 2.49 -9.81
C LEU A 381 -5.19 1.19 -10.05
N ARG A 382 -5.61 0.39 -11.04
CA ARG A 382 -4.86 -0.79 -11.49
C ARG A 382 -3.50 -0.43 -12.09
N GLY A 383 -3.40 0.70 -12.79
CA GLY A 383 -2.14 1.24 -13.27
C GLY A 383 -1.19 1.57 -12.12
N LEU A 384 -1.69 2.26 -11.07
CA LEU A 384 -0.89 2.54 -9.86
C LEU A 384 -0.48 1.26 -9.12
N LYS A 385 -1.42 0.30 -8.96
CA LYS A 385 -1.13 -1.03 -8.43
C LYS A 385 0.02 -1.68 -9.21
N LYS A 386 -0.10 -1.75 -10.55
CA LYS A 386 0.91 -2.37 -11.42
C LYS A 386 2.27 -1.70 -11.30
N ILE A 387 2.34 -0.37 -11.28
CA ILE A 387 3.62 0.34 -11.11
C ILE A 387 4.26 -0.05 -9.77
N THR A 388 3.46 -0.09 -8.70
CA THR A 388 3.93 -0.46 -7.36
C THR A 388 4.46 -1.88 -7.31
N THR A 389 3.72 -2.84 -7.89
CA THR A 389 4.07 -4.26 -7.84
C THR A 389 5.22 -4.60 -8.77
N ASP A 390 5.34 -3.94 -9.92
CA ASP A 390 6.53 -4.02 -10.78
C ASP A 390 7.79 -3.57 -10.00
N LEU A 391 7.70 -2.54 -9.15
CA LEU A 391 8.83 -2.10 -8.30
C LEU A 391 9.09 -3.03 -7.11
N MET A 392 8.06 -3.70 -6.59
CA MET A 392 8.20 -4.73 -5.55
C MET A 392 8.88 -5.99 -6.10
N ALA A 393 8.74 -6.30 -7.39
CA ALA A 393 9.36 -7.49 -7.98
C ALA A 393 10.89 -7.51 -7.82
N ASP A 394 11.53 -6.35 -8.02
CA ASP A 394 12.99 -6.18 -7.93
C ASP A 394 13.51 -6.19 -6.47
N ASN A 395 12.73 -5.63 -5.54
CA ASN A 395 13.07 -5.58 -4.12
C ASN A 395 11.80 -5.76 -3.29
N PRO A 396 11.39 -7.02 -3.03
CA PRO A 396 10.09 -7.30 -2.46
C PRO A 396 10.05 -6.86 -0.99
N PRO A 397 9.00 -6.13 -0.57
CA PRO A 397 8.90 -5.63 0.79
C PRO A 397 8.79 -6.80 1.76
N LYS A 398 9.65 -6.75 2.78
CA LYS A 398 9.61 -7.68 3.90
C LYS A 398 8.44 -7.36 4.80
N ILE A 399 7.58 -8.34 5.01
CA ILE A 399 6.43 -8.25 5.92
C ILE A 399 6.68 -9.03 7.21
N GLY A 400 7.58 -10.02 7.18
CA GLY A 400 7.98 -10.79 8.35
C GLY A 400 9.39 -11.39 8.24
N ARG A 401 9.97 -11.77 9.37
CA ARG A 401 11.22 -12.54 9.45
C ARG A 401 11.11 -13.61 10.52
N PHE A 402 11.20 -14.86 10.11
CA PHE A 402 11.12 -16.02 11.00
C PHE A 402 12.47 -16.73 11.08
N CYS A 403 12.98 -16.87 12.29
CA CYS A 403 14.28 -17.47 12.56
C CYS A 403 14.09 -18.82 13.24
N TYR A 404 14.62 -19.89 12.63
CA TYR A 404 14.58 -21.24 13.20
C TYR A 404 16.00 -21.77 13.40
N ALA A 405 16.27 -22.32 14.57
CA ALA A 405 17.46 -23.12 14.83
C ALA A 405 17.04 -24.58 15.00
N ILE A 406 17.51 -25.46 14.11
CA ILE A 406 17.12 -26.86 14.09
C ILE A 406 18.32 -27.74 14.42
N GLU A 407 18.21 -28.54 15.49
CA GLU A 407 19.15 -29.62 15.80
C GLU A 407 18.56 -30.95 15.29
N LYS A 408 19.25 -31.55 14.32
CA LYS A 408 18.96 -32.91 13.83
C LYS A 408 19.97 -33.88 14.44
N ASN A 409 19.46 -34.92 15.10
CA ASN A 409 20.26 -36.02 15.65
C ASN A 409 20.58 -37.10 14.61
#